data_AF-A0A3L6FID2-F1
#
_entry.id   AF-A0A3L6FID2-F1
#
_cell.length_a   1.000
_cell.length_b   1.000
_cell.length_c   1.000
_cell.angle_alpha   90.00
_cell.angle_beta   90.00
_cell.angle_gamma   90.00
#
_symmetry.space_group_name_H-M   'P 1'
#
loop_
_entity.id
_entity.type
_entity.pdbx_description
1 polymer ?
#
loop_
_entity_poly.entity_id
_entity_poly.type
_entity_poly.pdbx_seq_one_letter_code
_entity_poly.pdbx_strand_id
1 'polypeptide(L)'
;IFIYCLYTNYVLYSGGVSKGLGYSGGNGTVTGKACPKGLYGTFCKECPLGTYKNVTGSSKSLCFPCPPGELPHRAIYINVRGGAAETPCPYRCMSDRYRMPHCYTALEELIYTFGGPWLFGLFLSGLLILLALVLSVARMKFVGTDELPGPAPTQQGSQIDHSFPFLESLNEVIETNRAEESHGHVHRMYFMGPNTFSEPWHLPHSPPEQITEIVYEDAFNRFVDEINTLAAYQWWEGSIYSILCILAYPVAWSWQQWRRRKKLQRLREFVRSEYDHSCLRSCRSRALYEGLKVTATPDLMLGYLDFFLGGDEKRPDLPPRLRQRFPMSLIFGGDGSYMTPFLLNSDSVLTSLMSQAVPSWIWHRLVAGLNAQLRLVHCGNLKVTFLPVINWLETHANPSLAENGIRVDLAWFQATALGYCQFGLLVYAVEGDAALTEPDGSPRIKTEQQTP
;
A
#
# COMPACT_ATOMS: atom_id res chain seq x y z
N ILE A 1 -24.86 -50.66 51.20
CA ILE A 1 -24.02 -51.41 52.16
C ILE A 1 -22.74 -50.59 52.37
N PHE A 2 -22.73 -49.70 53.35
CA PHE A 2 -21.56 -48.89 53.71
C PHE A 2 -20.76 -49.65 54.77
N ILE A 3 -19.65 -50.27 54.38
CA ILE A 3 -18.73 -50.93 55.32
C ILE A 3 -17.87 -49.85 55.96
N TYR A 4 -18.25 -49.43 57.17
CA TYR A 4 -17.36 -48.65 58.04
C TYR A 4 -16.29 -49.60 58.58
N CYS A 5 -15.08 -49.50 58.04
CA CYS A 5 -13.91 -50.19 58.57
C CYS A 5 -13.41 -49.42 59.81
N LEU A 6 -13.76 -49.91 61.00
CA LEU A 6 -13.25 -49.40 62.27
C LEU A 6 -11.77 -49.78 62.41
N TYR A 7 -10.87 -48.82 62.17
CA TYR A 7 -9.45 -48.96 62.49
C TYR A 7 -9.24 -48.74 63.99
N THR A 8 -9.02 -49.80 64.75
CA THR A 8 -8.50 -49.73 66.12
C THR A 8 -7.07 -49.19 66.10
N ASN A 9 -6.88 -47.95 66.55
CA ASN A 9 -5.59 -47.34 66.78
C ASN A 9 -5.37 -47.18 68.29
N TYR A 10 -4.17 -47.48 68.78
CA TYR A 10 -3.77 -47.22 70.18
C TYR A 10 -2.91 -45.96 70.20
N VAL A 11 -3.22 -45.08 71.15
CA VAL A 11 -2.55 -43.81 71.44
C VAL A 11 -1.49 -44.06 72.51
N LEU A 12 -0.27 -43.55 72.32
CA LEU A 12 0.76 -43.52 73.36
C LEU A 12 0.79 -42.14 74.00
N TYR A 13 0.47 -42.10 75.29
CA TYR A 13 0.67 -40.99 76.20
C TYR A 13 1.95 -41.24 76.98
N SER A 14 2.83 -40.23 77.12
CA SER A 14 3.92 -40.32 78.10
C SER A 14 3.31 -40.17 79.49
N GLY A 15 3.65 -41.07 80.42
CA GLY A 15 3.27 -40.90 81.81
C GLY A 15 3.72 -39.53 82.31
N GLY A 16 2.80 -38.73 82.85
CA GLY A 16 3.13 -37.45 83.46
C GLY A 16 4.10 -37.64 84.62
N VAL A 17 4.98 -36.67 84.83
CA VAL A 17 5.94 -36.68 85.94
C VAL A 17 5.18 -36.63 87.26
N SER A 18 5.33 -37.67 88.08
CA SER A 18 4.80 -37.72 89.44
C SER A 18 5.47 -36.64 90.30
N LYS A 19 4.69 -35.81 91.01
CA LYS A 19 5.20 -34.86 92.01
C LYS A 19 5.64 -35.52 93.34
N GLY A 20 5.64 -36.85 93.44
CA GLY A 20 6.08 -37.62 94.62
C GLY A 20 7.11 -38.72 94.30
N LEU A 21 7.47 -39.54 95.29
CA LEU A 21 8.51 -40.60 95.29
C LEU A 21 8.27 -41.79 94.32
N GLY A 22 7.33 -41.69 93.37
CA GLY A 22 7.06 -42.72 92.37
C GLY A 22 7.94 -42.57 91.11
N TYR A 23 8.33 -43.70 90.52
CA TYR A 23 9.08 -43.74 89.25
C TYR A 23 8.25 -43.24 88.07
N SER A 24 8.88 -42.53 87.13
CA SER A 24 8.28 -42.15 85.85
C SER A 24 7.82 -43.39 85.08
N GLY A 25 6.60 -43.36 84.54
CA GLY A 25 6.09 -44.44 83.70
C GLY A 25 6.98 -44.67 82.47
N GLY A 26 7.34 -45.93 82.19
CA GLY A 26 8.18 -46.30 81.05
C GLY A 26 7.49 -46.15 79.70
N ASN A 27 8.28 -46.05 78.63
CA ASN A 27 7.76 -46.00 77.25
C ASN A 27 7.11 -47.34 76.88
N GLY A 28 5.82 -47.31 76.53
CA GLY A 28 5.14 -48.47 75.96
C GLY A 28 5.45 -48.67 74.46
N THR A 29 5.26 -49.89 73.95
CA THR A 29 5.35 -50.24 72.53
C THR A 29 3.96 -50.45 71.92
N VAL A 30 3.75 -49.89 70.72
CA VAL A 30 2.50 -49.86 69.95
C VAL A 30 2.62 -50.92 68.84
N THR A 31 1.93 -52.06 68.94
CA THR A 31 1.93 -53.11 67.91
C THR A 31 0.73 -52.97 66.97
N GLY A 32 0.99 -52.59 65.71
CA GLY A 32 -0.07 -52.34 64.73
C GLY A 32 0.01 -53.06 63.43
N LYS A 33 -1.16 -53.20 62.79
CA LYS A 33 -1.25 -53.65 61.40
C LYS A 33 -0.44 -52.68 60.54
N ALA A 34 0.45 -53.25 59.73
CA ALA A 34 1.26 -52.50 58.79
C ALA A 34 0.37 -51.70 57.83
N CYS A 35 0.70 -50.43 57.61
CA CYS A 35 -0.03 -49.63 56.65
C CYS A 35 0.19 -50.14 55.22
N PRO A 36 -0.84 -50.03 54.35
CA PRO A 36 -0.72 -50.34 52.94
C PRO A 36 0.23 -49.37 52.22
N LYS A 37 0.54 -49.66 50.96
CA LYS A 37 1.36 -48.80 50.09
C LYS A 37 0.83 -47.36 50.08
N GLY A 38 1.72 -46.37 50.03
CA GLY A 38 1.37 -44.94 50.06
C GLY A 38 1.08 -44.32 51.44
N LEU A 39 0.92 -45.12 52.50
CA LEU A 39 0.52 -44.65 53.85
C LEU A 39 1.59 -44.97 54.92
N TYR A 40 1.75 -44.14 55.94
CA TYR A 40 2.70 -44.33 57.04
C TYR A 40 2.16 -43.87 58.41
N GLY A 41 2.87 -44.21 59.47
CA GLY A 41 2.51 -43.89 60.85
C GLY A 41 1.51 -44.88 61.45
N THR A 42 1.09 -44.61 62.67
CA THR A 42 0.14 -45.47 63.41
C THR A 42 -1.26 -45.42 62.81
N PHE A 43 -1.70 -44.22 62.41
CA PHE A 43 -3.02 -43.97 61.80
C PHE A 43 -3.05 -44.08 60.28
N CYS A 44 -2.01 -44.64 59.65
CA CYS A 44 -1.87 -44.75 58.19
C CYS A 44 -2.21 -43.45 57.45
N LYS A 45 -1.45 -42.39 57.77
CA LYS A 45 -1.53 -41.10 57.09
C LYS A 45 -0.80 -41.15 55.75
N GLU A 46 -1.23 -40.33 54.80
CA GLU A 46 -0.60 -40.22 53.48
C GLU A 46 0.86 -39.78 53.60
N CYS A 47 1.75 -40.45 52.84
CA CYS A 47 3.17 -40.05 52.74
C CYS A 47 3.30 -38.57 52.33
N PRO A 48 4.36 -37.86 52.79
CA PRO A 48 4.57 -36.46 52.45
C PRO A 48 4.58 -36.20 50.93
N LEU A 49 4.21 -34.98 50.52
CA LEU A 49 4.26 -34.55 49.12
C LEU A 49 5.66 -34.78 48.52
N GLY A 50 5.70 -35.29 47.30
CA GLY A 50 6.95 -35.62 46.61
C GLY A 50 7.64 -36.88 47.14
N THR A 51 6.91 -37.75 47.87
CA THR A 51 7.39 -39.08 48.26
C THR A 51 6.39 -40.17 47.84
N TYR A 52 6.91 -41.37 47.56
CA TYR A 52 6.12 -42.56 47.27
C TYR A 52 6.52 -43.73 48.16
N LYS A 53 5.63 -44.71 48.27
CA LYS A 53 5.88 -45.91 49.07
C LYS A 53 5.24 -47.14 48.44
N ASN A 54 6.09 -48.05 47.96
CA ASN A 54 5.66 -49.29 47.29
C ASN A 54 5.63 -50.52 48.22
N VAL A 55 6.05 -50.39 49.48
CA VAL A 55 6.10 -51.50 50.44
C VAL A 55 5.08 -51.35 51.57
N THR A 56 4.64 -52.45 52.16
CA THR A 56 3.80 -52.44 53.37
C THR A 56 4.65 -52.18 54.62
N GLY A 57 4.13 -51.39 55.56
CA GLY A 57 4.84 -51.07 56.81
C GLY A 57 4.32 -49.78 57.45
N SER A 58 4.69 -49.46 58.68
CA SER A 58 4.18 -48.24 59.36
C SER A 58 5.24 -47.19 59.63
N SER A 59 6.51 -47.46 59.30
CA SER A 59 7.60 -46.48 59.46
C SER A 59 7.54 -45.36 58.42
N LYS A 60 7.87 -44.13 58.84
CA LYS A 60 8.02 -42.94 57.98
C LYS A 60 9.21 -43.05 57.02
N SER A 61 10.26 -43.78 57.40
CA SER A 61 11.45 -43.99 56.57
C SER A 61 11.18 -44.79 55.29
N LEU A 62 9.99 -45.38 55.17
CA LEU A 62 9.56 -46.13 53.97
C LEU A 62 8.94 -45.23 52.89
N CYS A 63 8.76 -43.93 53.15
CA CYS A 63 8.36 -42.96 52.13
C CYS A 63 9.64 -42.43 51.44
N PHE A 64 9.89 -42.88 50.22
CA PHE A 64 11.07 -42.49 49.44
C PHE A 64 10.77 -41.26 48.59
N PRO A 65 11.73 -40.33 48.42
CA PRO A 65 11.54 -39.18 47.54
C PRO A 65 11.36 -39.61 46.08
N CYS A 66 10.48 -38.93 45.37
CA CYS A 66 10.27 -39.16 43.94
C CYS A 66 11.49 -38.67 43.13
N PRO A 67 11.87 -39.35 42.03
CA PRO A 67 13.01 -38.92 41.21
C PRO A 67 12.79 -37.50 40.65
N PRO A 68 13.79 -36.61 40.72
CA PRO A 68 13.64 -35.22 40.27
C PRO A 68 13.46 -35.08 38.75
N GLY A 69 13.81 -36.11 37.96
CA GLY A 69 13.65 -36.11 36.49
C GLY A 69 12.23 -36.40 36.00
N GLU A 70 11.32 -36.79 36.88
CA GLU A 70 9.94 -37.16 36.52
C GLU A 70 8.94 -36.01 36.71
N LEU A 71 9.36 -34.88 37.30
CA LEU A 71 8.52 -33.70 37.50
C LEU A 71 8.81 -32.63 36.43
N PRO A 72 7.84 -32.29 35.56
CA PRO A 72 8.00 -31.18 34.62
C PRO A 72 8.26 -29.85 35.34
N HIS A 73 9.07 -28.96 34.74
CA HIS A 73 9.46 -27.66 35.34
C HIS A 73 8.29 -26.76 35.77
N ARG A 74 7.10 -26.94 35.17
CA ARG A 74 5.87 -26.17 35.48
C ARG A 74 4.79 -27.01 36.17
N ALA A 75 5.18 -28.08 36.85
CA ALA A 75 4.30 -28.97 37.60
C ALA A 75 4.57 -28.91 39.11
N ILE A 76 3.53 -29.19 39.89
CA ILE A 76 3.58 -29.30 41.36
C ILE A 76 2.99 -30.64 41.78
N TYR A 77 3.60 -31.30 42.78
CA TYR A 77 3.05 -32.53 43.35
C TYR A 77 1.72 -32.26 44.04
N ILE A 78 0.79 -33.21 43.92
CA ILE A 78 -0.53 -33.16 44.55
C ILE A 78 -0.71 -34.33 45.52
N ASN A 79 -1.53 -34.12 46.55
CA ASN A 79 -1.98 -35.22 47.40
C ASN A 79 -3.12 -35.95 46.69
N VAL A 80 -3.02 -37.27 46.60
CA VAL A 80 -4.09 -38.16 46.14
C VAL A 80 -4.55 -39.02 47.29
N ARG A 81 -5.85 -39.31 47.32
CA ARG A 81 -6.46 -40.09 48.39
C ARG A 81 -5.81 -41.48 48.46
N GLY A 82 -5.15 -41.78 49.58
CA GLY A 82 -4.42 -43.05 49.78
C GLY A 82 -2.91 -42.98 49.55
N GLY A 83 -2.37 -41.82 49.16
CA GLY A 83 -0.94 -41.60 48.95
C GLY A 83 -0.38 -42.23 47.66
N ALA A 84 0.84 -41.85 47.29
CA ALA A 84 1.51 -42.37 46.09
C ALA A 84 2.13 -43.75 46.36
N ALA A 85 1.63 -44.78 45.67
CA ALA A 85 2.15 -46.14 45.79
C ALA A 85 3.32 -46.43 44.83
N GLU A 86 3.31 -45.81 43.65
CA GLU A 86 4.24 -46.07 42.54
C GLU A 86 4.66 -44.76 41.86
N THR A 87 5.74 -44.82 41.07
CA THR A 87 6.25 -43.71 40.24
C THR A 87 5.64 -43.79 38.83
N PRO A 88 5.31 -42.66 38.18
CA PRO A 88 5.53 -41.28 38.60
C PRO A 88 4.55 -40.79 39.68
N CYS A 89 5.06 -39.99 40.60
CA CYS A 89 4.25 -39.42 41.67
C CYS A 89 3.20 -38.44 41.11
N PRO A 90 1.99 -38.39 41.68
CA PRO A 90 0.90 -37.58 41.13
C PRO A 90 1.24 -36.09 41.18
N TYR A 91 1.11 -35.43 40.04
CA TYR A 91 1.36 -33.99 39.88
C TYR A 91 0.25 -33.33 39.07
N ARG A 92 0.16 -32.01 39.16
CA ARG A 92 -0.65 -31.17 38.28
C ARG A 92 0.15 -29.97 37.81
N CYS A 93 -0.21 -29.41 36.66
CA CYS A 93 0.38 -28.16 36.22
C CYS A 93 -0.02 -27.01 37.17
N MET A 94 0.85 -26.00 37.31
CA MET A 94 0.59 -24.85 38.21
C MET A 94 -0.66 -24.04 37.84
N SER A 95 -1.14 -24.14 36.59
CA SER A 95 -2.31 -23.43 36.08
C SER A 95 -3.00 -24.25 34.98
N ASP A 96 -4.32 -24.08 34.83
CA ASP A 96 -5.14 -24.70 33.77
C ASP A 96 -4.73 -24.27 32.34
N ARG A 97 -3.90 -23.23 32.21
CA ARG A 97 -3.35 -22.80 30.91
C ARG A 97 -2.33 -23.78 30.33
N TYR A 98 -1.75 -24.64 31.16
CA TYR A 98 -0.74 -25.62 30.76
C TYR A 98 -1.39 -27.00 30.62
N ARG A 99 -1.04 -27.70 29.54
CA ARG A 99 -1.62 -29.03 29.25
C ARG A 99 -0.73 -30.17 29.75
N MET A 100 -1.36 -31.13 30.43
CA MET A 100 -0.77 -32.41 30.83
C MET A 100 -0.40 -33.22 29.56
N PRO A 101 0.72 -33.97 29.51
CA PRO A 101 1.62 -34.37 30.60
C PRO A 101 2.83 -33.47 30.86
N HIS A 102 3.33 -32.72 29.88
CA HIS A 102 4.57 -31.95 30.04
C HIS A 102 4.38 -30.51 30.56
N CYS A 103 3.13 -30.09 30.80
CA CYS A 103 2.76 -28.74 31.22
C CYS A 103 3.27 -27.64 30.26
N TYR A 104 3.16 -27.91 28.96
CA TYR A 104 3.46 -26.96 27.90
C TYR A 104 2.28 -26.01 27.64
N THR A 105 2.60 -24.84 27.09
CA THR A 105 1.61 -23.93 26.50
C THR A 105 1.11 -24.48 25.16
N ALA A 106 -0.06 -24.01 24.69
CA ALA A 106 -0.60 -24.43 23.39
C ALA A 106 0.36 -24.16 22.21
N LEU A 107 1.17 -23.10 22.29
CA LEU A 107 2.18 -22.76 21.28
C LEU A 107 3.42 -23.65 21.38
N GLU A 108 3.91 -23.96 22.58
CA GLU A 108 5.01 -24.92 22.78
C GLU A 108 4.60 -26.32 22.31
N GLU A 109 3.36 -26.75 22.59
CA GLU A 109 2.81 -28.01 22.11
C GLU A 109 2.82 -28.07 20.57
N LEU A 110 2.37 -26.99 19.90
CA LEU A 110 2.47 -26.87 18.44
C LEU A 110 3.93 -26.99 17.97
N ILE A 111 4.86 -26.25 18.56
CA ILE A 111 6.29 -26.29 18.20
C ILE A 111 6.85 -27.73 18.31
N TYR A 112 6.55 -28.43 19.41
CA TYR A 112 7.03 -29.79 19.62
C TYR A 112 6.32 -30.84 18.77
N THR A 113 5.05 -30.63 18.38
CA THR A 113 4.36 -31.51 17.41
C THR A 113 5.01 -31.47 16.03
N PHE A 114 5.58 -30.32 15.63
CA PHE A 114 6.34 -30.17 14.39
C PHE A 114 7.82 -30.60 14.51
N GLY A 115 8.18 -31.32 15.58
CA GLY A 115 9.54 -31.84 15.77
C GLY A 115 10.50 -30.86 16.46
N GLY A 116 9.97 -29.83 17.10
CA GLY A 116 10.72 -28.92 17.97
C GLY A 116 11.03 -27.55 17.35
N PRO A 117 11.65 -26.65 18.13
CA PRO A 117 11.85 -25.24 17.74
C PRO A 117 12.61 -25.06 16.43
N TRP A 118 13.61 -25.92 16.19
CA TRP A 118 14.46 -25.85 15.00
C TRP A 118 13.71 -26.24 13.72
N LEU A 119 12.98 -27.36 13.73
CA LEU A 119 12.21 -27.83 12.57
C LEU A 119 11.02 -26.90 12.28
N PHE A 120 10.33 -26.44 13.32
CA PHE A 120 9.26 -25.45 13.18
C PHE A 120 9.78 -24.12 12.60
N GLY A 121 10.95 -23.66 13.06
CA GLY A 121 11.61 -22.47 12.53
C GLY A 121 12.02 -22.61 11.07
N LEU A 122 12.61 -23.77 10.68
CA LEU A 122 12.94 -24.06 9.29
C LEU A 122 11.70 -24.09 8.40
N PHE A 123 10.62 -24.75 8.85
CA PHE A 123 9.34 -24.77 8.13
C PHE A 123 8.77 -23.36 7.94
N LEU A 124 8.72 -22.56 9.01
CA LEU A 124 8.23 -21.18 8.95
C LEU A 124 9.10 -20.31 8.04
N SER A 125 10.42 -20.46 8.10
CA SER A 125 11.35 -19.75 7.22
C SER A 125 11.16 -20.13 5.75
N GLY A 126 10.94 -21.42 5.46
CA GLY A 126 10.65 -21.91 4.12
C GLY A 126 9.33 -21.35 3.58
N LEU A 127 8.30 -21.28 4.43
CA LEU A 127 7.02 -20.66 4.08
C LEU A 127 7.19 -19.17 3.75
N LEU A 128 7.97 -18.44 4.53
CA LEU A 128 8.26 -17.02 4.30
C LEU A 128 9.09 -16.80 3.02
N ILE A 129 10.09 -17.64 2.76
CA ILE A 129 10.88 -17.59 1.52
C ILE A 129 10.00 -17.92 0.32
N LEU A 130 9.15 -18.94 0.41
CA LEU A 130 8.21 -19.30 -0.66
C LEU A 130 7.22 -18.16 -0.93
N LEU A 131 6.69 -17.52 0.12
CA LEU A 131 5.85 -16.34 -0.02
C LEU A 131 6.62 -15.19 -0.67
N ALA A 132 7.86 -14.94 -0.26
CA ALA A 132 8.72 -13.91 -0.84
C ALA A 132 9.04 -14.21 -2.32
N LEU A 133 9.25 -15.47 -2.68
CA LEU A 133 9.46 -15.91 -4.07
C LEU A 133 8.19 -15.75 -4.89
N VAL A 134 7.02 -16.14 -4.39
CA VAL A 134 5.74 -15.92 -5.06
C VAL A 134 5.49 -14.42 -5.27
N LEU A 135 5.77 -13.59 -4.26
CA LEU A 135 5.67 -12.14 -4.38
C LEU A 135 6.71 -11.56 -5.35
N SER A 136 7.91 -12.13 -5.43
CA SER A 136 8.97 -11.71 -6.35
C SER A 136 8.67 -12.12 -7.79
N VAL A 137 8.13 -13.33 -8.01
CA VAL A 137 7.65 -13.80 -9.32
C VAL A 137 6.40 -13.03 -9.73
N ALA A 138 5.49 -12.75 -8.81
CA ALA A 138 4.38 -11.83 -9.06
C ALA A 138 4.94 -10.47 -9.47
N ARG A 139 5.89 -9.88 -8.73
CA ARG A 139 6.55 -8.65 -9.14
C ARG A 139 7.21 -8.77 -10.51
N MET A 140 7.93 -9.84 -10.83
CA MET A 140 8.57 -10.01 -12.15
C MET A 140 7.56 -10.25 -13.28
N LYS A 141 6.41 -10.89 -13.01
CA LYS A 141 5.30 -11.01 -13.98
C LYS A 141 4.54 -9.69 -14.16
N PHE A 142 4.40 -8.90 -13.09
CA PHE A 142 3.73 -7.60 -13.11
C PHE A 142 4.62 -6.44 -13.55
N VAL A 143 5.95 -6.58 -13.44
CA VAL A 143 6.95 -5.63 -13.96
C VAL A 143 7.44 -6.06 -15.34
N GLY A 144 7.58 -7.37 -15.60
CA GLY A 144 8.08 -7.91 -16.87
C GLY A 144 7.07 -8.04 -18.00
N THR A 145 5.82 -7.59 -17.80
CA THR A 145 4.86 -7.45 -18.92
C THR A 145 4.67 -5.99 -19.35
N ASP A 146 5.27 -5.04 -18.63
CA ASP A 146 5.32 -3.61 -19.00
C ASP A 146 6.75 -3.11 -18.81
N GLU A 147 7.68 -3.60 -19.63
CA GLU A 147 8.79 -2.84 -20.22
C GLU A 147 9.44 -3.75 -21.27
N LEU A 148 9.10 -3.55 -22.53
CA LEU A 148 10.11 -3.64 -23.57
C LEU A 148 10.83 -2.30 -23.50
N PRO A 149 12.01 -2.18 -22.86
CA PRO A 149 12.76 -0.96 -22.93
C PRO A 149 13.33 -0.90 -24.35
N GLY A 150 12.85 0.03 -25.16
CA GLY A 150 13.73 0.57 -26.20
C GLY A 150 15.00 1.07 -25.50
N PRO A 151 16.20 0.82 -26.05
CA PRO A 151 17.44 1.13 -25.35
C PRO A 151 17.58 2.66 -25.25
N ALA A 152 17.43 3.21 -24.05
CA ALA A 152 17.87 4.57 -23.74
C ALA A 152 19.13 4.47 -22.88
N PRO A 153 20.30 4.97 -23.35
CA PRO A 153 21.54 4.88 -22.60
C PRO A 153 21.55 5.90 -21.46
N THR A 154 21.80 5.40 -20.25
CA THR A 154 22.24 6.20 -19.11
C THR A 154 23.57 6.88 -19.44
N GLN A 155 23.56 8.20 -19.61
CA GLN A 155 24.79 8.99 -19.54
C GLN A 155 25.24 9.11 -18.08
N GLN A 156 26.20 8.27 -17.70
CA GLN A 156 27.22 8.60 -16.71
C GLN A 156 28.49 7.88 -17.13
N GLY A 157 29.51 8.69 -17.46
CA GLY A 157 30.69 8.24 -18.16
C GLY A 157 31.57 7.29 -17.37
N SER A 158 32.00 6.22 -18.03
CA SER A 158 33.43 5.94 -18.22
C SER A 158 33.56 4.70 -19.10
N GLN A 159 34.42 4.83 -20.12
CA GLN A 159 35.07 3.76 -20.87
C GLN A 159 34.28 3.14 -22.03
N ILE A 160 34.79 3.50 -23.21
CA ILE A 160 34.49 2.99 -24.55
C ILE A 160 34.65 1.47 -24.56
N ASP A 161 33.62 0.77 -25.02
CA ASP A 161 33.80 -0.46 -25.78
C ASP A 161 32.73 -0.52 -26.89
N HIS A 162 33.21 -0.48 -28.13
CA HIS A 162 32.41 -0.53 -29.35
C HIS A 162 31.91 -1.97 -29.59
N SER A 163 30.60 -2.18 -29.63
CA SER A 163 29.93 -3.09 -30.60
C SER A 163 28.44 -3.27 -30.29
N PHE A 164 27.63 -2.26 -30.60
CA PHE A 164 26.24 -2.49 -31.00
C PHE A 164 25.99 -1.67 -32.27
N PRO A 165 25.36 -2.23 -33.31
CA PRO A 165 25.06 -1.47 -34.53
C PRO A 165 24.04 -0.39 -34.17
N PHE A 166 24.50 0.85 -34.13
CA PHE A 166 23.69 2.05 -33.94
C PHE A 166 22.82 2.24 -35.17
N LEU A 167 21.52 1.89 -35.08
CA LEU A 167 20.54 2.15 -36.14
C LEU A 167 20.12 3.62 -36.07
N GLU A 168 20.98 4.49 -36.58
CA GLU A 168 20.74 5.93 -36.72
C GLU A 168 19.44 6.20 -37.49
N SER A 169 19.08 5.35 -38.46
CA SER A 169 17.84 5.46 -39.24
C SER A 169 16.57 5.21 -38.42
N LEU A 170 16.59 4.31 -37.44
CA LEU A 170 15.41 4.06 -36.61
C LEU A 170 15.24 5.17 -35.58
N ASN A 171 16.35 5.67 -35.03
CA ASN A 171 16.34 6.83 -34.15
C ASN A 171 15.88 8.08 -34.90
N GLU A 172 16.34 8.29 -36.12
CA GLU A 172 15.88 9.39 -36.98
C GLU A 172 14.38 9.28 -37.27
N VAL A 173 13.86 8.09 -37.62
CA VAL A 173 12.42 7.88 -37.85
C VAL A 173 11.58 8.04 -36.58
N ILE A 174 12.10 7.65 -35.42
CA ILE A 174 11.41 7.83 -34.13
C ILE A 174 11.42 9.31 -33.74
N GLU A 175 12.52 10.02 -33.94
CA GLU A 175 12.63 11.45 -33.68
C GLU A 175 11.79 12.28 -34.66
N THR A 176 11.69 11.88 -35.94
CA THR A 176 10.77 12.52 -36.90
C THR A 176 9.31 12.27 -36.52
N ASN A 177 8.93 11.05 -36.13
CA ASN A 177 7.58 10.77 -35.64
C ASN A 177 7.27 11.58 -34.36
N ARG A 178 8.22 11.69 -33.43
CA ARG A 178 8.06 12.51 -32.21
C ARG A 178 7.92 13.99 -32.53
N ALA A 179 8.70 14.50 -33.49
CA ALA A 179 8.61 15.87 -33.95
C ALA A 179 7.26 16.13 -34.63
N GLU A 180 6.84 15.28 -35.58
CA GLU A 180 5.55 15.37 -36.27
C GLU A 180 4.35 15.29 -35.32
N GLU A 181 4.35 14.37 -34.34
CA GLU A 181 3.33 14.29 -33.29
C GLU A 181 3.22 15.62 -32.53
N SER A 182 4.35 16.24 -32.19
CA SER A 182 4.35 17.48 -31.42
C SER A 182 3.88 18.70 -32.22
N HIS A 183 4.09 18.70 -33.54
CA HIS A 183 3.60 19.75 -34.43
C HIS A 183 2.09 19.62 -34.71
N GLY A 184 1.52 18.43 -34.61
CA GLY A 184 0.08 18.22 -34.84
C GLY A 184 -0.82 18.47 -33.62
N HIS A 185 -0.28 18.64 -32.42
CA HIS A 185 -1.08 18.74 -31.19
C HIS A 185 -1.98 19.99 -31.17
N VAL A 186 -3.24 19.83 -30.79
CA VAL A 186 -4.22 20.93 -30.69
C VAL A 186 -4.53 21.27 -29.25
N HIS A 187 -4.98 20.26 -28.49
CA HIS A 187 -5.51 20.47 -27.16
C HIS A 187 -5.37 19.20 -26.32
N ARG A 188 -5.17 19.40 -25.02
CA ARG A 188 -5.08 18.35 -24.01
C ARG A 188 -6.29 18.46 -23.10
N MET A 189 -7.11 17.42 -23.08
CA MET A 189 -8.27 17.32 -22.21
C MET A 189 -7.94 16.41 -21.02
N TYR A 190 -8.08 16.91 -19.79
CA TYR A 190 -7.82 16.13 -18.59
C TYR A 190 -9.03 15.32 -18.15
N PHE A 191 -8.81 14.10 -17.67
CA PHE A 191 -9.86 13.33 -17.02
C PHE A 191 -10.19 13.94 -15.65
N MET A 192 -11.48 13.98 -15.35
CA MET A 192 -12.02 14.39 -14.06
C MET A 192 -12.01 13.21 -13.08
N GLY A 193 -11.89 13.52 -11.79
CA GLY A 193 -11.89 12.55 -10.69
C GLY A 193 -10.50 12.00 -10.32
N PRO A 194 -10.32 11.49 -9.08
CA PRO A 194 -9.06 10.99 -8.53
C PRO A 194 -8.70 9.54 -8.94
N ASN A 195 -9.42 8.94 -9.87
CA ASN A 195 -9.27 7.52 -10.26
C ASN A 195 -9.42 6.53 -9.09
N THR A 196 -10.37 6.78 -8.19
CA THR A 196 -10.66 5.88 -7.07
C THR A 196 -11.79 4.93 -7.44
N PHE A 197 -11.97 3.85 -6.67
CA PHE A 197 -13.08 2.93 -6.92
C PHE A 197 -14.46 3.58 -6.73
N SER A 198 -14.55 4.61 -5.89
CA SER A 198 -15.75 5.43 -5.69
C SER A 198 -15.95 6.46 -6.80
N GLU A 199 -14.86 7.07 -7.28
CA GLU A 199 -14.89 8.13 -8.28
C GLU A 199 -13.86 7.82 -9.39
N PRO A 200 -14.28 7.07 -10.44
CA PRO A 200 -13.43 6.75 -11.57
C PRO A 200 -13.14 7.98 -12.43
N TRP A 201 -12.17 7.83 -13.32
CA TRP A 201 -11.94 8.83 -14.37
C TRP A 201 -13.16 8.98 -15.27
N HIS A 202 -13.47 10.22 -15.62
CA HIS A 202 -14.51 10.54 -16.58
C HIS A 202 -14.19 11.83 -17.33
N LEU A 203 -14.79 11.98 -18.52
CA LEU A 203 -14.75 13.20 -19.32
C LEU A 203 -16.13 13.88 -19.30
N PRO A 204 -16.18 15.22 -19.36
CA PRO A 204 -17.43 15.97 -19.48
C PRO A 204 -18.09 15.80 -20.86
N HIS A 205 -19.43 15.82 -20.87
CA HIS A 205 -20.30 15.67 -22.05
C HIS A 205 -20.42 16.92 -22.94
N SER A 206 -19.39 17.77 -22.95
CA SER A 206 -19.34 18.95 -23.80
C SER A 206 -17.92 19.17 -24.26
N PRO A 207 -17.66 19.29 -25.57
CA PRO A 207 -16.33 19.57 -26.06
C PRO A 207 -15.89 20.97 -25.61
N PRO A 208 -14.65 21.15 -25.14
CA PRO A 208 -14.08 22.47 -24.90
C PRO A 208 -14.12 23.34 -26.17
N GLU A 209 -14.20 24.66 -25.99
CA GLU A 209 -14.23 25.64 -27.09
C GLU A 209 -13.06 25.43 -28.07
N GLN A 210 -11.89 25.04 -27.56
CA GLN A 210 -10.67 24.82 -28.35
C GLN A 210 -10.76 23.64 -29.33
N ILE A 211 -11.63 22.65 -29.08
CA ILE A 211 -11.79 21.46 -29.94
C ILE A 211 -13.14 21.43 -30.67
N THR A 212 -14.05 22.34 -30.33
CA THR A 212 -15.42 22.38 -30.88
C THR A 212 -15.41 22.49 -32.42
N GLU A 213 -14.39 23.14 -32.98
CA GLU A 213 -14.24 23.26 -34.44
C GLU A 213 -13.72 22.01 -35.15
N ILE A 214 -13.03 21.11 -34.44
CA ILE A 214 -12.37 19.91 -35.00
C ILE A 214 -13.25 18.68 -34.82
N VAL A 215 -14.22 18.76 -33.90
CA VAL A 215 -15.01 17.63 -33.45
C VAL A 215 -16.50 17.82 -33.79
N TYR A 216 -17.19 16.73 -34.09
CA TYR A 216 -18.65 16.70 -34.14
C TYR A 216 -19.20 16.47 -32.73
N GLU A 217 -19.97 17.43 -32.19
CA GLU A 217 -20.45 17.41 -30.81
C GLU A 217 -21.23 16.13 -30.46
N ASP A 218 -22.18 15.71 -31.31
CA ASP A 218 -22.99 14.50 -31.07
C ASP A 218 -22.15 13.21 -31.07
N ALA A 219 -21.13 13.14 -31.93
CA ALA A 219 -20.23 11.98 -31.98
C ALA A 219 -19.24 11.99 -30.81
N PHE A 220 -18.82 13.18 -30.38
CA PHE A 220 -18.00 13.35 -29.17
C PHE A 220 -18.73 12.88 -27.92
N ASN A 221 -19.99 13.24 -27.75
CA ASN A 221 -20.76 12.85 -26.57
C ASN A 221 -20.92 11.33 -26.47
N ARG A 222 -21.17 10.65 -27.60
CA ARG A 222 -21.19 9.18 -27.65
C ARG A 222 -19.83 8.56 -27.32
N PHE A 223 -18.74 9.14 -27.84
CA PHE A 223 -17.38 8.73 -27.50
C PHE A 223 -17.09 8.90 -26.00
N VAL A 224 -17.53 10.01 -25.40
CA VAL A 224 -17.40 10.27 -23.96
C VAL A 224 -18.19 9.24 -23.15
N ASP A 225 -19.40 8.87 -23.56
CA ASP A 225 -20.18 7.80 -22.91
C ASP A 225 -19.42 6.45 -22.93
N GLU A 226 -18.84 6.08 -24.06
CA GLU A 226 -18.04 4.87 -24.18
C GLU A 226 -16.77 4.92 -23.32
N ILE A 227 -16.05 6.05 -23.30
CA ILE A 227 -14.89 6.23 -22.41
C ILE A 227 -15.29 6.17 -20.93
N ASN A 228 -16.36 6.85 -20.53
CA ASN A 228 -16.80 6.91 -19.15
C ASN A 228 -17.27 5.53 -18.66
N THR A 229 -17.96 4.76 -19.51
CA THR A 229 -18.36 3.39 -19.19
C THR A 229 -17.15 2.44 -19.11
N LEU A 230 -16.14 2.60 -19.97
CA LEU A 230 -14.90 1.84 -19.90
C LEU A 230 -14.07 2.16 -18.66
N ALA A 231 -14.02 3.43 -18.27
CA ALA A 231 -13.29 3.91 -17.09
C ALA A 231 -13.97 3.51 -15.76
N ALA A 232 -15.29 3.29 -15.76
CA ALA A 232 -16.05 2.92 -14.56
C ALA A 232 -15.58 1.59 -13.93
N TYR A 233 -15.45 1.58 -12.61
CA TYR A 233 -15.11 0.38 -11.84
C TYR A 233 -16.34 -0.44 -11.50
N GLN A 234 -16.19 -1.77 -11.50
CA GLN A 234 -17.24 -2.65 -11.01
C GLN A 234 -17.23 -2.72 -9.48
N TRP A 235 -18.40 -2.87 -8.86
CA TRP A 235 -18.58 -2.85 -7.39
C TRP A 235 -17.71 -3.87 -6.63
N TRP A 236 -17.48 -5.05 -7.22
CA TRP A 236 -16.65 -6.09 -6.60
C TRP A 236 -15.17 -5.70 -6.55
N GLU A 237 -14.68 -4.83 -7.44
CA GLU A 237 -13.28 -4.40 -7.47
C GLU A 237 -12.93 -3.60 -6.21
N GLY A 238 -13.83 -2.69 -5.82
CA GLY A 238 -13.73 -1.94 -4.57
C GLY A 238 -13.97 -2.80 -3.33
N SER A 239 -14.82 -3.83 -3.44
CA SER A 239 -15.06 -4.78 -2.35
C SER A 239 -13.82 -5.61 -2.04
N ILE A 240 -13.13 -6.14 -3.07
CA ILE A 240 -11.85 -6.86 -2.91
C ILE A 240 -10.79 -5.93 -2.31
N TYR A 241 -10.69 -4.70 -2.82
CA TYR A 241 -9.76 -3.71 -2.26
C TYR A 241 -10.01 -3.48 -0.76
N SER A 242 -11.27 -3.30 -0.36
CA SER A 242 -11.65 -3.07 1.03
C SER A 242 -11.29 -4.26 1.93
N ILE A 243 -11.51 -5.50 1.47
CA ILE A 243 -11.10 -6.71 2.19
C ILE A 243 -9.58 -6.79 2.30
N LEU A 244 -8.85 -6.53 1.21
CA LEU A 244 -7.40 -6.55 1.20
C LEU A 244 -6.80 -5.45 2.09
N CYS A 245 -7.43 -4.28 2.21
CA CYS A 245 -6.97 -3.22 3.11
C CYS A 245 -6.93 -3.70 4.57
N ILE A 246 -7.90 -4.53 4.99
CA ILE A 246 -7.98 -5.11 6.34
C ILE A 246 -6.96 -6.24 6.51
N LEU A 247 -6.81 -7.11 5.50
CA LEU A 247 -5.93 -8.28 5.58
C LEU A 247 -4.45 -7.94 5.41
N ALA A 248 -4.13 -7.15 4.39
CA ALA A 248 -2.77 -6.80 4.01
C ALA A 248 -2.75 -5.55 3.12
N TYR A 249 -2.54 -4.37 3.74
CA TYR A 249 -2.50 -3.08 3.04
C TYR A 249 -1.56 -3.02 1.82
N PRO A 250 -0.32 -3.57 1.85
CA PRO A 250 0.55 -3.56 0.65
C PRO A 250 -0.06 -4.32 -0.53
N VAL A 251 -0.79 -5.40 -0.26
CA VAL A 251 -1.49 -6.17 -1.29
C VAL A 251 -2.67 -5.38 -1.84
N ALA A 252 -3.42 -4.68 -0.98
CA ALA A 252 -4.49 -3.78 -1.39
C ALA A 252 -4.00 -2.67 -2.33
N TRP A 253 -2.88 -2.02 -1.99
CA TRP A 253 -2.26 -1.01 -2.84
C TRP A 253 -1.86 -1.59 -4.20
N SER A 254 -1.23 -2.77 -4.21
CA SER A 254 -0.84 -3.43 -5.46
C SER A 254 -2.05 -3.82 -6.34
N TRP A 255 -3.15 -4.27 -5.71
CA TRP A 255 -4.42 -4.54 -6.39
C TRP A 255 -4.98 -3.28 -7.04
N GLN A 256 -5.05 -2.17 -6.31
CA GLN A 256 -5.56 -0.91 -6.83
C GLN A 256 -4.74 -0.41 -8.02
N GLN A 257 -3.42 -0.44 -7.92
CA GLN A 257 -2.52 -0.06 -9.01
C GLN A 257 -2.68 -0.97 -10.24
N TRP A 258 -2.79 -2.28 -10.02
CA TRP A 258 -3.04 -3.23 -11.11
C TRP A 258 -4.37 -2.96 -11.83
N ARG A 259 -5.46 -2.70 -11.08
CA ARG A 259 -6.76 -2.35 -11.67
C ARG A 259 -6.69 -1.07 -12.50
N ARG A 260 -6.03 -0.02 -11.98
CA ARG A 260 -5.83 1.24 -12.70
C ARG A 260 -5.05 1.06 -14.00
N ARG A 261 -3.96 0.29 -13.98
CA ARG A 261 -3.18 -0.04 -15.20
C ARG A 261 -4.02 -0.75 -16.23
N LYS A 262 -4.76 -1.78 -15.82
CA LYS A 262 -5.63 -2.54 -16.72
C LYS A 262 -6.71 -1.66 -17.35
N LYS A 263 -7.26 -0.70 -16.61
CA LYS A 263 -8.22 0.27 -17.15
C LYS A 263 -7.57 1.22 -18.14
N LEU A 264 -6.39 1.76 -17.84
CA LEU A 264 -5.65 2.62 -18.76
C LEU A 264 -5.27 1.88 -20.05
N GLN A 265 -4.79 0.63 -19.95
CA GLN A 265 -4.47 -0.20 -21.12
C GLN A 265 -5.71 -0.38 -21.99
N ARG A 266 -6.85 -0.71 -21.39
CA ARG A 266 -8.11 -0.85 -22.14
C ARG A 266 -8.58 0.45 -22.79
N LEU A 267 -8.45 1.59 -22.11
CA LEU A 267 -8.75 2.91 -22.70
C LEU A 267 -7.82 3.22 -23.88
N ARG A 268 -6.54 2.90 -23.77
CA ARG A 268 -5.55 3.07 -24.85
C ARG A 268 -5.86 2.17 -26.05
N GLU A 269 -6.18 0.90 -25.80
CA GLU A 269 -6.56 -0.06 -26.84
C GLU A 269 -7.84 0.39 -27.56
N PHE A 270 -8.85 0.81 -26.79
CA PHE A 270 -10.10 1.34 -27.32
C PHE A 270 -9.85 2.52 -28.26
N VAL A 271 -9.15 3.56 -27.81
CA VAL A 271 -8.88 4.74 -28.63
C VAL A 271 -7.97 4.43 -29.83
N ARG A 272 -7.01 3.52 -29.69
CA ARG A 272 -6.06 3.21 -30.76
C ARG A 272 -6.63 2.29 -31.84
N SER A 273 -7.54 1.38 -31.48
CA SER A 273 -7.88 0.25 -32.35
C SER A 273 -9.36 -0.08 -32.47
N GLU A 274 -10.17 0.14 -31.45
CA GLU A 274 -11.61 -0.19 -31.49
C GLU A 274 -12.46 0.99 -31.97
N TYR A 275 -12.09 2.21 -31.58
CA TYR A 275 -12.82 3.42 -31.92
C TYR A 275 -12.44 3.93 -33.31
N ASP A 276 -13.44 4.30 -34.13
CA ASP A 276 -13.28 4.72 -35.53
C ASP A 276 -12.93 6.22 -35.71
N HIS A 277 -12.63 6.91 -34.61
CA HIS A 277 -12.32 8.34 -34.55
C HIS A 277 -13.43 9.20 -35.18
N SER A 278 -14.67 8.69 -35.26
CA SER A 278 -15.82 9.35 -35.91
C SER A 278 -16.15 10.73 -35.34
N CYS A 279 -15.72 11.03 -34.12
CA CYS A 279 -15.86 12.35 -33.54
C CYS A 279 -15.02 13.41 -34.28
N LEU A 280 -13.90 13.05 -34.91
CA LEU A 280 -13.04 14.00 -35.63
C LEU A 280 -13.65 14.38 -36.99
N ARG A 281 -13.52 15.65 -37.37
CA ARG A 281 -13.96 16.15 -38.68
C ARG A 281 -13.01 15.77 -39.80
N SER A 282 -11.71 15.76 -39.52
CA SER A 282 -10.65 15.34 -40.44
C SER A 282 -10.84 13.89 -40.92
N CYS A 283 -10.91 13.71 -42.24
CA CYS A 283 -10.99 12.39 -42.86
C CYS A 283 -9.67 11.63 -42.73
N ARG A 284 -8.53 12.34 -42.77
CA ARG A 284 -7.20 11.72 -42.66
C ARG A 284 -6.93 11.18 -41.26
N SER A 285 -7.23 11.95 -40.22
CA SER A 285 -7.07 11.49 -38.83
C SER A 285 -7.90 10.24 -38.54
N ARG A 286 -9.12 10.17 -39.09
CA ARG A 286 -10.00 8.99 -39.03
C ARG A 286 -9.44 7.77 -39.74
N ALA A 287 -8.90 7.96 -40.94
CA ALA A 287 -8.36 6.85 -41.72
C ALA A 287 -7.06 6.27 -41.13
N LEU A 288 -6.24 7.11 -40.48
CA LEU A 288 -4.95 6.72 -39.92
C LEU A 288 -5.00 6.33 -38.44
N TYR A 289 -6.12 6.59 -37.74
CA TYR A 289 -6.23 6.39 -36.28
C TYR A 289 -5.18 7.19 -35.49
N GLU A 290 -4.80 8.36 -35.99
CA GLU A 290 -3.71 9.20 -35.44
C GLU A 290 -4.20 10.50 -34.76
N GLY A 291 -5.51 10.74 -34.71
CA GLY A 291 -6.06 12.00 -34.19
C GLY A 291 -6.27 12.08 -32.68
N LEU A 292 -6.23 10.96 -31.96
CA LEU A 292 -6.49 10.87 -30.52
C LEU A 292 -5.45 9.99 -29.82
N LYS A 293 -4.97 10.43 -28.66
CA LYS A 293 -4.03 9.66 -27.84
C LYS A 293 -4.38 9.75 -26.36
N VAL A 294 -4.52 8.60 -25.70
CA VAL A 294 -4.76 8.53 -24.25
C VAL A 294 -3.47 8.26 -23.50
N THR A 295 -3.18 9.14 -22.57
CA THR A 295 -1.94 9.17 -21.79
C THR A 295 -2.29 9.41 -20.33
N ALA A 296 -1.39 9.02 -19.44
CA ALA A 296 -1.58 9.17 -18.01
C ALA A 296 -0.23 9.32 -17.34
N THR A 297 -0.25 9.94 -16.16
CA THR A 297 0.91 10.08 -15.30
C THR A 297 1.34 8.72 -14.74
N PRO A 298 2.63 8.54 -14.37
CA PRO A 298 3.17 7.24 -13.92
C PRO A 298 2.52 6.70 -12.64
N ASP A 299 1.98 7.59 -11.81
CA ASP A 299 1.20 7.30 -10.60
C ASP A 299 -0.27 6.95 -10.87
N LEU A 300 -0.73 7.08 -12.13
CA LEU A 300 -2.07 6.73 -12.60
C LEU A 300 -3.20 7.49 -11.88
N MET A 301 -2.90 8.65 -11.30
CA MET A 301 -3.90 9.52 -10.68
C MET A 301 -4.48 10.53 -11.67
N LEU A 302 -3.67 10.98 -12.64
CA LEU A 302 -4.09 11.92 -13.68
C LEU A 302 -3.99 11.27 -15.07
N GLY A 303 -5.13 11.19 -15.75
CA GLY A 303 -5.20 10.83 -17.17
C GLY A 303 -5.46 12.07 -18.03
N TYR A 304 -5.08 12.02 -19.29
CA TYR A 304 -5.44 13.03 -20.29
C TYR A 304 -5.59 12.41 -21.69
N LEU A 305 -6.40 13.07 -22.50
CA LEU A 305 -6.65 12.78 -23.90
C LEU A 305 -6.07 13.93 -24.73
N ASP A 306 -5.10 13.63 -25.59
CA ASP A 306 -4.48 14.57 -26.51
C ASP A 306 -5.13 14.46 -27.90
N PHE A 307 -5.46 15.62 -28.48
CA PHE A 307 -6.03 15.76 -29.83
C PHE A 307 -4.96 16.23 -30.82
N PHE A 308 -4.89 15.59 -31.99
CA PHE A 308 -3.94 15.89 -33.05
C PHE A 308 -4.65 16.18 -34.38
N LEU A 309 -4.07 17.08 -35.18
CA LEU A 309 -4.55 17.43 -36.51
C LEU A 309 -4.08 16.41 -37.54
N GLY A 310 -5.01 15.96 -38.40
CA GLY A 310 -4.73 15.05 -39.50
C GLY A 310 -4.01 15.68 -40.70
N GLY A 311 -3.76 16.99 -40.71
CA GLY A 311 -3.04 17.70 -41.78
C GLY A 311 -3.81 17.94 -43.09
N ASP A 312 -5.02 17.39 -43.21
CA ASP A 312 -6.02 17.72 -44.24
C ASP A 312 -6.75 19.04 -43.92
N GLU A 313 -6.90 19.36 -42.63
CA GLU A 313 -7.39 20.63 -42.12
C GLU A 313 -6.31 21.72 -42.18
N LYS A 314 -5.81 22.07 -43.38
CA LYS A 314 -4.85 23.18 -43.58
C LYS A 314 -5.50 24.55 -43.39
N ARG A 315 -5.90 24.88 -42.16
CA ARG A 315 -6.27 26.24 -41.76
C ARG A 315 -5.03 26.96 -41.25
N PRO A 316 -4.79 28.22 -41.62
CA PRO A 316 -3.62 28.98 -41.14
C PRO A 316 -3.62 29.20 -39.63
N ASP A 317 -4.78 29.07 -38.97
CA ASP A 317 -4.96 29.29 -37.54
C ASP A 317 -4.74 28.03 -36.67
N LEU A 318 -4.60 26.85 -37.29
CA LEU A 318 -4.40 25.57 -36.60
C LEU A 318 -3.11 24.88 -37.08
N PRO A 319 -2.29 24.29 -36.18
CA PRO A 319 -2.43 24.25 -34.72
C PRO A 319 -2.22 25.64 -34.09
N PRO A 320 -2.95 25.97 -33.00
CA PRO A 320 -2.77 27.27 -32.35
C PRO A 320 -1.36 27.39 -31.77
N ARG A 321 -0.72 28.54 -32.01
CA ARG A 321 0.59 28.86 -31.41
C ARG A 321 0.46 28.88 -29.89
N LEU A 322 1.55 28.62 -29.15
CA LEU A 322 1.51 28.59 -27.68
C LEU A 322 0.80 29.82 -27.07
N ARG A 323 1.08 31.03 -27.59
CA ARG A 323 0.46 32.27 -27.09
C ARG A 323 -1.06 32.34 -27.26
N GLN A 324 -1.60 31.73 -28.31
CA GLN A 324 -3.06 31.65 -28.55
C GLN A 324 -3.75 30.63 -27.63
N ARG A 325 -2.97 29.75 -26.98
CA ARG A 325 -3.49 28.76 -26.02
C ARG A 325 -3.55 29.30 -24.60
N PHE A 326 -3.02 30.50 -24.35
CA PHE A 326 -3.10 31.10 -23.03
C PHE A 326 -4.51 31.64 -22.76
N PRO A 327 -5.04 31.47 -21.54
CA PRO A 327 -4.42 30.77 -20.41
C PRO A 327 -4.49 29.24 -20.54
N MET A 328 -3.37 28.56 -20.24
CA MET A 328 -3.25 27.09 -20.28
C MET A 328 -3.13 26.52 -18.87
N SER A 329 -3.95 25.50 -18.56
CA SER A 329 -3.90 24.78 -17.28
C SER A 329 -2.98 23.56 -17.36
N LEU A 330 -2.03 23.44 -16.44
CA LEU A 330 -1.17 22.27 -16.26
C LEU A 330 -1.45 21.60 -14.93
N ILE A 331 -2.16 20.47 -14.95
CA ILE A 331 -2.64 19.79 -13.75
C ILE A 331 -1.53 18.91 -13.14
N PHE A 332 -1.44 18.90 -11.81
CA PHE A 332 -0.55 18.00 -11.09
C PHE A 332 -1.14 16.59 -11.00
N GLY A 333 -0.29 15.58 -11.21
CA GLY A 333 -0.55 14.22 -10.75
C GLY A 333 -0.35 14.11 -9.23
N GLY A 334 -0.74 12.98 -8.67
CA GLY A 334 -0.68 12.70 -7.23
C GLY A 334 -1.79 13.36 -6.43
N ASP A 335 -1.94 12.89 -5.19
CA ASP A 335 -2.91 13.36 -4.20
C ASP A 335 -2.23 14.06 -3.01
N GLY A 336 -0.89 14.18 -3.03
CA GLY A 336 -0.11 14.72 -1.92
C GLY A 336 0.03 13.74 -0.75
N SER A 337 -0.28 12.46 -0.95
CA SER A 337 0.03 11.41 0.00
C SER A 337 1.52 11.05 -0.04
N TYR A 338 2.01 10.37 0.99
CA TYR A 338 3.40 9.91 1.02
C TYR A 338 3.74 8.96 -0.14
N MET A 339 2.77 8.18 -0.62
CA MET A 339 2.99 7.22 -1.71
C MET A 339 2.87 7.85 -3.10
N THR A 340 2.06 8.89 -3.24
CA THR A 340 1.82 9.62 -4.49
C THR A 340 1.86 11.13 -4.23
N PRO A 341 3.07 11.71 -4.06
CA PRO A 341 3.22 13.14 -3.88
C PRO A 341 2.77 13.90 -5.13
N PHE A 342 2.47 15.19 -4.99
CA PHE A 342 2.15 16.01 -6.14
C PHE A 342 3.32 16.07 -7.13
N LEU A 343 3.00 15.96 -8.41
CA LEU A 343 4.00 15.94 -9.49
C LEU A 343 3.46 16.60 -10.75
N LEU A 344 4.21 17.55 -11.30
CA LEU A 344 4.01 18.02 -12.66
C LEU A 344 4.71 17.08 -13.63
N ASN A 345 3.94 16.34 -14.43
CA ASN A 345 4.47 15.47 -15.48
C ASN A 345 4.73 16.27 -16.76
N SER A 346 5.97 16.27 -17.25
CA SER A 346 6.37 16.96 -18.48
C SER A 346 6.65 15.95 -19.59
N ASP A 347 5.64 15.67 -20.40
CA ASP A 347 5.79 14.81 -21.58
C ASP A 347 6.54 15.50 -22.72
N SER A 348 6.86 14.75 -23.78
CA SER A 348 7.41 15.28 -25.03
C SER A 348 6.52 16.37 -25.65
N VAL A 349 5.19 16.18 -25.63
CA VAL A 349 4.22 17.16 -26.16
C VAL A 349 4.30 18.48 -25.40
N LEU A 350 4.21 18.43 -24.06
CA LEU A 350 4.28 19.64 -23.24
C LEU A 350 5.64 20.33 -23.35
N THR A 351 6.72 19.55 -23.37
CA THR A 351 8.10 20.06 -23.55
C THR A 351 8.24 20.76 -24.90
N SER A 352 7.74 20.15 -25.99
CA SER A 352 7.76 20.74 -27.33
C SER A 352 6.93 22.01 -27.41
N LEU A 353 5.72 22.02 -26.82
CA LEU A 353 4.88 23.22 -26.74
C LEU A 353 5.57 24.36 -25.99
N MET A 354 6.14 24.09 -24.81
CA MET A 354 6.83 25.10 -24.01
C MET A 354 8.12 25.58 -24.70
N SER A 355 8.78 24.72 -25.48
CA SER A 355 9.99 25.06 -26.25
C SER A 355 9.76 26.18 -27.29
N GLN A 356 8.50 26.42 -27.69
CA GLN A 356 8.14 27.50 -28.61
C GLN A 356 8.33 28.89 -28.00
N ALA A 357 8.35 29.01 -26.67
CA ALA A 357 8.50 30.29 -25.98
C ALA A 357 9.65 30.33 -24.98
N VAL A 358 10.04 29.20 -24.40
CA VAL A 358 11.09 29.11 -23.39
C VAL A 358 12.08 28.03 -23.80
N PRO A 359 13.41 28.27 -23.76
CA PRO A 359 14.41 27.24 -24.00
C PRO A 359 14.16 25.96 -23.18
N SER A 360 14.27 24.79 -23.81
CA SER A 360 13.92 23.50 -23.18
C SER A 360 14.64 23.25 -21.85
N TRP A 361 15.89 23.70 -21.71
CA TRP A 361 16.67 23.54 -20.47
C TRP A 361 16.11 24.38 -19.31
N ILE A 362 15.57 25.57 -19.57
CA ILE A 362 14.90 26.41 -18.57
C ILE A 362 13.62 25.71 -18.12
N TRP A 363 12.83 25.19 -19.08
CA TRP A 363 11.61 24.44 -18.78
C TRP A 363 11.90 23.19 -17.93
N HIS A 364 12.86 22.36 -18.32
CA HIS A 364 13.23 21.17 -17.56
C HIS A 364 13.73 21.49 -16.15
N ARG A 365 14.53 22.56 -15.99
CA ARG A 365 14.99 23.02 -14.67
C ARG A 365 13.83 23.52 -13.81
N LEU A 366 12.87 24.21 -14.40
CA LEU A 366 11.66 24.67 -13.72
C LEU A 366 10.82 23.48 -13.25
N VAL A 367 10.53 22.51 -14.13
CA VAL A 367 9.77 21.31 -13.79
C VAL A 367 10.47 20.51 -12.68
N ALA A 368 11.79 20.34 -12.77
CA ALA A 368 12.56 19.63 -11.74
C ALA A 368 12.56 20.37 -10.39
N GLY A 369 12.76 21.70 -10.40
CA GLY A 369 12.71 22.53 -9.20
C GLY A 369 11.33 22.55 -8.55
N LEU A 370 10.28 22.66 -9.35
CA LEU A 370 8.90 22.60 -8.89
C LEU A 370 8.58 21.22 -8.29
N ASN A 371 8.94 20.14 -8.98
CA ASN A 371 8.72 18.78 -8.48
C ASN A 371 9.49 18.49 -7.19
N ALA A 372 10.63 19.15 -6.94
CA ALA A 372 11.31 19.08 -5.66
C ALA A 372 10.50 19.72 -4.52
N GLN A 373 9.84 20.85 -4.79
CA GLN A 373 8.97 21.52 -3.82
C GLN A 373 7.63 20.79 -3.62
N LEU A 374 7.01 20.31 -4.71
CA LEU A 374 5.74 19.59 -4.66
C LEU A 374 5.80 18.28 -3.86
N ARG A 375 6.97 17.63 -3.79
CA ARG A 375 7.20 16.45 -2.93
C ARG A 375 7.04 16.73 -1.44
N LEU A 376 7.19 17.98 -1.01
CA LEU A 376 7.04 18.40 0.39
C LEU A 376 5.60 18.80 0.72
N VAL A 377 4.70 18.84 -0.28
CA VAL A 377 3.30 19.21 -0.09
C VAL A 377 2.51 18.02 0.44
N HIS A 378 1.86 18.19 1.59
CA HIS A 378 1.09 17.14 2.24
C HIS A 378 -0.41 17.41 2.19
N CYS A 379 -1.19 16.39 1.82
CA CYS A 379 -2.65 16.47 1.73
C CYS A 379 -3.35 16.94 3.02
N GLY A 380 -2.77 16.66 4.19
CA GLY A 380 -3.36 17.04 5.48
C GLY A 380 -3.26 18.53 5.84
N ASN A 381 -2.35 19.30 5.23
CA ASN A 381 -2.18 20.72 5.53
C ASN A 381 -1.76 21.53 4.29
N LEU A 382 -2.58 21.44 3.24
CA LEU A 382 -2.30 22.05 1.94
C LEU A 382 -2.01 23.55 2.02
N LYS A 383 -2.73 24.30 2.85
CA LYS A 383 -2.56 25.76 2.98
C LYS A 383 -1.14 26.15 3.41
N VAL A 384 -0.60 25.46 4.41
CA VAL A 384 0.75 25.76 4.92
C VAL A 384 1.81 25.18 3.97
N THR A 385 1.59 23.97 3.44
CA THR A 385 2.61 23.30 2.65
C THR A 385 2.73 23.82 1.21
N PHE A 386 1.71 24.49 0.67
CA PHE A 386 1.82 25.17 -0.62
C PHE A 386 2.49 26.55 -0.55
N LEU A 387 2.57 27.18 0.63
CA LEU A 387 3.20 28.49 0.78
C LEU A 387 4.67 28.51 0.29
N PRO A 388 5.53 27.51 0.61
CA PRO A 388 6.86 27.40 0.03
C PRO A 388 6.86 27.26 -1.50
N VAL A 389 5.88 26.56 -2.06
CA VAL A 389 5.74 26.40 -3.51
C VAL A 389 5.41 27.73 -4.18
N ILE A 390 4.46 28.49 -3.62
CA ILE A 390 4.07 29.82 -4.12
C ILE A 390 5.27 30.77 -4.04
N ASN A 391 5.95 30.84 -2.89
CA ASN A 391 7.14 31.68 -2.75
C ASN A 391 8.24 31.29 -3.73
N TRP A 392 8.48 29.99 -3.94
CA TRP A 392 9.46 29.53 -4.92
C TRP A 392 9.07 29.90 -6.36
N LEU A 393 7.78 29.81 -6.71
CA LEU A 393 7.28 30.24 -8.02
C LEU A 393 7.50 31.74 -8.21
N GLU A 394 7.22 32.57 -7.20
CA GLU A 394 7.41 34.02 -7.27
C GLU A 394 8.88 34.45 -7.33
N THR A 395 9.77 33.82 -6.56
CA THR A 395 11.18 34.25 -6.47
C THR A 395 12.11 33.61 -7.49
N HIS A 396 11.79 32.41 -8.01
CA HIS A 396 12.68 31.68 -8.93
C HIS A 396 12.04 31.43 -10.30
N ALA A 397 10.80 30.93 -10.36
CA ALA A 397 10.19 30.51 -11.62
C ALA A 397 9.73 31.70 -12.47
N ASN A 398 8.90 32.57 -11.89
CA ASN A 398 8.30 33.72 -12.58
C ASN A 398 9.33 34.73 -13.10
N PRO A 399 10.42 35.07 -12.40
CA PRO A 399 11.44 35.96 -12.94
C PRO A 399 12.10 35.39 -14.21
N SER A 400 12.43 34.09 -14.24
CA SER A 400 13.01 33.44 -15.41
C SER A 400 12.03 33.28 -16.57
N LEU A 401 10.73 33.11 -16.30
CA LEU A 401 9.70 33.01 -17.32
C LEU A 401 9.26 34.38 -17.86
N ALA A 402 9.31 35.42 -17.03
CA ALA A 402 8.93 36.78 -17.39
C ALA A 402 9.82 37.36 -18.49
N GLU A 403 11.10 36.98 -18.55
CA GLU A 403 12.01 37.32 -19.66
C GLU A 403 11.46 36.88 -21.03
N ASN A 404 10.64 35.81 -21.05
CA ASN A 404 10.01 35.27 -22.25
C ASN A 404 8.53 35.69 -22.39
N GLY A 405 8.05 36.60 -21.54
CA GLY A 405 6.68 37.10 -21.52
C GLY A 405 5.65 36.08 -21.02
N ILE A 406 6.06 35.12 -20.18
CA ILE A 406 5.19 34.10 -19.61
C ILE A 406 5.19 34.23 -18.09
N ARG A 407 4.02 34.04 -17.47
CA ARG A 407 3.86 33.93 -16.03
C ARG A 407 3.09 32.68 -15.67
N VAL A 408 3.42 32.14 -14.51
CA VAL A 408 2.88 30.90 -13.98
C VAL A 408 2.43 31.12 -12.55
N ASP A 409 1.15 30.86 -12.29
CA ASP A 409 0.59 30.93 -10.95
C ASP A 409 0.02 29.57 -10.53
N LEU A 410 0.06 29.29 -9.23
CA LEU A 410 -0.59 28.12 -8.66
C LEU A 410 -2.11 28.33 -8.69
N ALA A 411 -2.84 27.35 -9.22
CA ALA A 411 -4.29 27.37 -9.28
C ALA A 411 -4.88 26.07 -8.74
N TRP A 412 -6.09 26.17 -8.20
CA TRP A 412 -6.97 25.02 -8.04
C TRP A 412 -7.95 24.96 -9.20
N PHE A 413 -8.40 23.76 -9.54
CA PHE A 413 -9.41 23.50 -10.55
C PHE A 413 -10.46 22.61 -9.91
N GLN A 414 -11.72 23.09 -9.89
CA GLN A 414 -12.82 22.28 -9.39
C GLN A 414 -13.14 21.22 -10.44
N ALA A 415 -12.75 19.98 -10.17
CA ALA A 415 -12.83 18.92 -11.16
C ALA A 415 -14.17 18.18 -11.11
N THR A 416 -14.81 18.08 -9.94
CA THR A 416 -16.11 17.39 -9.81
C THR A 416 -17.08 18.13 -8.90
N ALA A 417 -18.39 17.93 -9.13
CA ALA A 417 -19.48 18.50 -8.32
C ALA A 417 -19.45 18.01 -6.86
N LEU A 418 -18.75 16.91 -6.59
CA LEU A 418 -18.55 16.31 -5.26
C LEU A 418 -17.46 17.01 -4.43
N GLY A 419 -16.85 18.08 -4.95
CA GLY A 419 -15.87 18.89 -4.22
C GLY A 419 -14.43 18.39 -4.31
N TYR A 420 -14.11 17.50 -5.25
CA TYR A 420 -12.71 17.17 -5.54
C TYR A 420 -12.03 18.32 -6.28
N CYS A 421 -10.93 18.81 -5.70
CA CYS A 421 -10.11 19.86 -6.27
C CYS A 421 -8.82 19.27 -6.84
N GLN A 422 -8.54 19.56 -8.10
CA GLN A 422 -7.24 19.31 -8.71
C GLN A 422 -6.35 20.55 -8.53
N PHE A 423 -5.09 20.34 -8.18
CA PHE A 423 -4.11 21.41 -8.13
C PHE A 423 -3.28 21.42 -9.41
N GLY A 424 -2.87 22.61 -9.83
CA GLY A 424 -2.04 22.75 -11.01
C GLY A 424 -1.48 24.15 -11.15
N LEU A 425 -0.91 24.41 -12.32
CA LEU A 425 -0.40 25.70 -12.71
C LEU A 425 -1.29 26.32 -13.79
N LEU A 426 -1.54 27.61 -13.67
CA LEU A 426 -2.11 28.43 -14.72
C LEU A 426 -0.99 29.19 -15.41
N VAL A 427 -0.76 28.91 -16.69
CA VAL A 427 0.26 29.56 -17.52
C VAL A 427 -0.44 30.60 -18.40
N TYR A 428 0.02 31.84 -18.37
CA TYR A 428 -0.53 32.91 -19.18
C TYR A 428 0.55 33.88 -19.66
N ALA A 429 0.25 34.61 -20.73
CA ALA A 429 1.15 35.64 -21.25
C ALA A 429 1.10 36.88 -20.35
N VAL A 430 2.27 37.45 -20.07
CA VAL A 430 2.37 38.79 -19.50
C VAL A 430 2.29 39.77 -20.66
N GLU A 431 1.18 40.49 -20.78
CA GLU A 431 1.16 41.70 -21.60
C GLU A 431 2.15 42.69 -21.00
N GLY A 432 3.29 42.88 -21.66
CA GLY A 432 4.11 44.05 -21.38
C GLY A 432 3.30 45.31 -21.69
N ASP A 433 3.60 46.42 -21.01
CA ASP A 433 3.10 47.78 -21.27
C ASP A 433 3.37 48.24 -22.72
N ALA A 434 2.67 47.64 -23.68
CA ALA A 434 2.60 48.00 -25.08
C ALA A 434 1.15 48.24 -25.50
N ALA A 435 0.25 48.49 -24.54
CA ALA A 435 -1.07 49.06 -24.79
C ALA A 435 -0.96 50.58 -24.91
N LEU A 436 -0.20 51.09 -25.88
CA LEU A 436 -0.25 52.48 -26.33
C LEU A 436 0.29 52.61 -27.76
N THR A 437 -0.35 51.93 -28.71
CA THR A 437 -0.70 52.47 -30.05
C THR A 437 -1.35 51.39 -30.89
N GLU A 438 -2.68 51.25 -30.80
CA GLU A 438 -3.52 51.21 -32.00
C GLU A 438 -4.84 51.95 -31.70
N PRO A 439 -5.29 52.85 -32.58
CA PRO A 439 -6.56 53.53 -32.44
C PRO A 439 -7.64 52.73 -33.15
N ASP A 440 -8.60 52.14 -32.43
CA ASP A 440 -10.03 52.32 -32.75
C ASP A 440 -10.98 51.65 -31.73
N GLY A 441 -12.03 52.38 -31.34
CA GLY A 441 -13.38 51.91 -31.67
C GLY A 441 -14.25 51.08 -30.70
N SER A 442 -14.27 51.31 -29.38
CA SER A 442 -15.44 51.03 -28.47
C SER A 442 -15.91 49.57 -28.21
N PRO A 443 -16.84 49.32 -27.26
CA PRO A 443 -16.65 49.45 -25.82
C PRO A 443 -16.74 48.09 -25.08
N ARG A 444 -16.00 48.02 -23.97
CA ARG A 444 -15.91 46.91 -23.01
C ARG A 444 -17.28 46.55 -22.39
N ILE A 445 -17.63 45.26 -22.41
CA ILE A 445 -18.59 44.65 -21.47
C ILE A 445 -17.79 44.14 -20.26
N LYS A 446 -18.10 44.69 -19.08
CA LYS A 446 -17.60 44.23 -17.77
C LYS A 446 -18.40 43.00 -17.36
N THR A 447 -17.73 41.94 -16.92
CA THR A 447 -18.38 40.90 -16.12
C THR A 447 -17.85 40.99 -14.70
N GLU A 448 -18.75 41.31 -13.78
CA GLU A 448 -18.50 41.48 -12.36
C GLU A 448 -18.14 40.15 -11.69
N GLN A 449 -17.17 40.28 -10.80
CA GLN A 449 -16.70 39.30 -9.85
C GLN A 449 -17.65 39.36 -8.65
N GLN A 450 -18.35 38.27 -8.35
CA GLN A 450 -19.12 38.16 -7.12
C GLN A 450 -18.94 36.76 -6.53
N THR A 451 -18.08 36.67 -5.52
CA THR A 451 -18.13 35.64 -4.48
C THR A 451 -18.65 36.33 -3.21
N PRO A 452 -19.45 35.64 -2.38
CA PRO A 452 -19.86 36.16 -1.09
C PRO A 452 -18.69 36.27 -0.10
#